data_AF-A0A1J4SXS4-F1
#
_entry.id   AF-A0A1J4SXS4-F1
#
_cell.length_a   1.000
_cell.length_b   1.000
_cell.length_c   1.000
_cell.angle_alpha   90.00
_cell.angle_beta   90.00
_cell.angle_gamma   90.00
#
_symmetry.space_group_name_H-M   'P 1'
#
loop_
_entity.id
_entity.type
_entity.pdbx_description
1 polymer ?
#
loop_
_entity_poly.entity_id
_entity_poly.type
_entity_poly.pdbx_seq_one_letter_code
_entity_poly.pdbx_strand_id
1 'polypeptide(L)'
;MKPEDEGGFFSKFKTTQGDAAPAPVPPAAPFQGSTVVPPAPAAPVHAEDGKIAALEAAMNELKEELAALKGAARPDSSAQSLEAPAGLAVRMERSENLIAELKVLVSSQQAQLNKYAEAKLVAEGLSEYLRDLVAQLNTKLVEAVNTMHLSLSDMSARLTGSEAIHKKMFSDAEDRVKKSLGGEMAAMDAQLKKLREEVSWLSDEYKILMTGKISALEEKYSAAFEAIARRMAK
;
A
#
# COMPACT_ATOMS: atom_id res chain seq x y z
N MET A 1 17.44 74.44 -18.17
CA MET A 1 17.67 73.51 -17.05
C MET A 1 16.37 73.33 -16.29
N LYS A 2 15.71 72.19 -16.52
CA LYS A 2 14.55 71.68 -15.77
C LYS A 2 14.86 70.20 -15.52
N PRO A 3 14.69 69.67 -14.31
CA PRO A 3 14.72 68.22 -14.09
C PRO A 3 13.34 67.64 -14.41
N GLU A 4 13.32 66.62 -15.26
CA GLU A 4 12.13 65.84 -15.60
C GLU A 4 11.95 64.68 -14.62
N ASP A 5 10.68 64.44 -14.31
CA ASP A 5 10.12 63.39 -13.46
C ASP A 5 10.45 61.98 -13.97
N GLU A 6 11.16 61.19 -13.16
CA GLU A 6 11.14 59.73 -13.28
C GLU A 6 10.05 59.16 -12.35
N GLY A 7 8.87 58.99 -12.93
CA GLY A 7 7.70 58.39 -12.31
C GLY A 7 7.94 56.92 -11.91
N GLY A 8 7.76 56.67 -10.61
CA GLY A 8 7.86 55.35 -10.00
C GLY A 8 6.80 54.36 -10.50
N PHE A 9 7.28 53.18 -10.93
CA PHE A 9 6.47 52.08 -11.43
C PHE A 9 6.05 51.06 -10.36
N PHE A 10 6.30 51.34 -9.06
CA PHE A 10 6.22 50.34 -7.98
C PHE A 10 5.03 50.47 -7.00
N SER A 11 3.93 51.13 -7.36
CA SER A 11 2.81 51.37 -6.40
C SER A 11 1.49 50.64 -6.68
N LYS A 12 1.49 49.42 -7.24
CA LYS A 12 0.23 48.69 -7.49
C LYS A 12 0.13 47.22 -7.02
N PHE A 13 0.90 46.78 -6.04
CA PHE A 13 0.55 45.57 -5.29
C PHE A 13 -0.24 45.93 -4.03
N LYS A 14 -1.53 46.19 -4.26
CA LYS A 14 -2.51 46.42 -3.21
C LYS A 14 -2.87 45.07 -2.59
N THR A 15 -2.44 44.92 -1.34
CA THR A 15 -2.89 43.92 -0.38
C THR A 15 -4.42 43.81 -0.36
N THR A 16 -4.95 42.70 -0.86
CA THR A 16 -6.26 42.17 -0.47
C THR A 16 -6.01 40.93 0.38
N GLN A 17 -5.83 41.17 1.67
CA GLN A 17 -5.89 40.18 2.73
C GLN A 17 -7.37 39.83 2.92
N GLY A 18 -7.85 38.86 2.15
CA GLY A 18 -9.13 38.21 2.35
C GLY A 18 -8.93 37.05 3.32
N ASP A 19 -9.44 37.23 4.53
CA ASP A 19 -9.51 36.25 5.60
C ASP A 19 -10.47 35.12 5.19
N ALA A 20 -9.97 34.16 4.42
CA ALA A 20 -10.68 32.94 4.09
C ALA A 20 -10.28 31.88 5.12
N ALA A 21 -11.13 31.71 6.14
CA ALA A 21 -11.03 30.61 7.08
C ALA A 21 -10.86 29.28 6.30
N PRO A 22 -9.89 28.43 6.67
CA PRO A 22 -9.71 27.15 6.01
C PRO A 22 -10.99 26.32 6.16
N ALA A 23 -11.54 25.89 5.03
CA ALA A 23 -12.68 24.98 5.01
C ALA A 23 -12.35 23.72 5.84
N PRO A 24 -13.29 23.20 6.64
CA PRO A 24 -13.08 21.98 7.40
C PRO A 24 -12.73 20.84 6.45
N VAL A 25 -11.57 20.23 6.66
CA VAL A 25 -11.15 19.03 5.96
C VAL A 25 -12.22 17.95 6.22
N PRO A 26 -12.84 17.37 5.19
CA PRO A 26 -13.81 16.30 5.39
C PRO A 26 -13.11 15.11 6.07
N PRO A 27 -13.78 14.45 7.03
CA PRO A 27 -13.21 13.28 7.70
C PRO A 27 -12.87 12.22 6.66
N ALA A 28 -11.63 11.74 6.70
CA ALA A 28 -11.18 10.63 5.89
C ALA A 28 -12.14 9.45 6.07
N ALA A 29 -12.74 9.00 4.97
CA ALA A 29 -13.60 7.84 4.97
C ALA A 29 -12.82 6.65 5.57
N PRO A 30 -13.45 5.82 6.42
CA PRO A 30 -12.79 4.62 6.94
C PRO A 30 -12.40 3.74 5.75
N PHE A 31 -11.09 3.49 5.63
CA PHE A 31 -10.56 2.48 4.73
C PHE A 31 -11.25 1.17 5.06
N GLN A 32 -12.17 0.76 4.19
CA GLN A 32 -12.73 -0.58 4.24
C GLN A 32 -11.58 -1.53 3.95
N GLY A 33 -11.21 -2.28 4.99
CA GLY A 33 -10.15 -3.26 4.95
C GLY A 33 -10.33 -4.17 3.75
N SER A 34 -9.29 -4.22 2.93
CA SER A 34 -9.15 -5.19 1.85
C SER A 34 -9.26 -6.58 2.48
N THR A 35 -10.41 -7.22 2.29
CA THR A 35 -10.61 -8.62 2.61
C THR A 35 -9.60 -9.41 1.78
N VAL A 36 -8.60 -9.96 2.46
CA VAL A 36 -7.70 -10.98 1.93
C VAL A 36 -8.58 -12.16 1.54
N VAL A 37 -8.86 -12.28 0.23
CA VAL A 37 -9.51 -13.45 -0.34
C VAL A 37 -8.55 -14.62 -0.15
N PRO A 38 -8.92 -15.68 0.58
CA PRO A 38 -8.08 -16.87 0.69
C PRO A 38 -7.91 -17.51 -0.70
N PRO A 39 -6.72 -18.06 -1.01
CA PRO A 39 -6.50 -18.77 -2.27
C PRO A 39 -7.47 -19.94 -2.40
N ALA A 40 -8.13 -20.03 -3.56
CA ALA A 40 -9.07 -21.08 -3.87
C ALA A 40 -8.40 -22.48 -3.72
N PRO A 41 -9.10 -23.48 -3.16
CA PRO A 41 -8.60 -24.84 -3.09
C PRO A 41 -8.38 -25.40 -4.49
N ALA A 42 -7.20 -25.98 -4.72
CA ALA A 42 -6.84 -26.64 -5.96
C ALA A 42 -7.89 -27.72 -6.32
N ALA A 43 -8.43 -27.62 -7.53
CA ALA A 43 -9.32 -28.64 -8.07
C ALA A 43 -8.55 -29.98 -8.20
N PRO A 44 -9.19 -31.13 -7.88
CA PRO A 44 -8.61 -32.44 -8.11
C PRO A 44 -8.52 -32.70 -9.61
N VAL A 45 -7.33 -32.51 -10.17
CA VAL A 45 -6.88 -33.19 -11.40
C VAL A 45 -6.76 -34.68 -11.04
N HIS A 46 -7.01 -35.61 -11.97
CA HIS A 46 -7.01 -37.09 -11.80
C HIS A 46 -8.38 -37.78 -11.66
N ALA A 47 -9.40 -37.34 -12.39
CA ALA A 47 -10.63 -38.13 -12.60
C ALA A 47 -10.64 -38.95 -13.92
N GLU A 48 -9.61 -38.84 -14.77
CA GLU A 48 -9.59 -39.50 -16.08
C GLU A 48 -8.90 -40.87 -16.08
N ASP A 49 -7.90 -41.08 -15.21
CA ASP A 49 -7.14 -42.34 -15.15
C ASP A 49 -8.01 -43.54 -14.73
N GLY A 50 -9.02 -43.32 -13.88
CA GLY A 50 -9.96 -44.37 -13.47
C GLY A 50 -10.86 -44.88 -14.59
N LYS A 51 -11.15 -44.04 -15.60
CA LYS A 51 -11.98 -44.46 -16.75
C LYS A 51 -11.19 -45.33 -17.72
N ILE A 52 -9.89 -45.06 -17.88
CA ILE A 52 -9.00 -45.88 -18.72
C ILE A 52 -8.82 -47.25 -18.09
N ALA A 53 -8.57 -47.33 -16.78
CA ALA A 53 -8.46 -48.60 -16.05
C ALA A 53 -9.74 -49.46 -16.13
N ALA A 54 -10.92 -48.84 -16.04
CA ALA A 54 -12.19 -49.55 -16.17
C ALA A 54 -12.42 -50.09 -17.59
N LEU A 55 -11.99 -49.35 -18.62
CA LEU A 55 -12.10 -49.78 -20.02
C LEU A 55 -11.13 -50.93 -20.34
N GLU A 56 -9.91 -50.89 -19.79
CA GLU A 56 -8.91 -51.97 -19.92
C GLU A 56 -9.37 -53.27 -19.25
N ALA A 57 -10.04 -53.17 -18.09
CA ALA A 57 -10.63 -54.33 -17.41
C ALA A 57 -11.73 -54.98 -18.27
N ALA A 58 -12.67 -54.19 -18.79
CA ALA A 58 -13.75 -54.69 -19.66
C ALA A 58 -13.23 -55.31 -20.96
N MET A 59 -12.15 -54.75 -21.53
CA MET A 59 -11.50 -55.34 -22.72
C MET A 59 -10.85 -56.69 -22.44
N ASN A 60 -10.27 -56.88 -21.25
CA ASN A 60 -9.67 -58.17 -20.87
C ASN A 60 -10.74 -59.23 -20.60
N GLU A 61 -11.85 -58.85 -19.96
CA GLU A 61 -13.01 -59.74 -19.74
C GLU A 61 -13.61 -60.23 -21.07
N LEU A 62 -13.85 -59.33 -22.03
CA LEU A 62 -14.32 -59.70 -23.36
C LEU A 62 -13.33 -60.58 -24.14
N LYS A 63 -12.02 -60.39 -23.97
CA LYS A 63 -10.99 -61.27 -24.57
C LYS A 63 -11.02 -62.66 -23.96
N GLU A 64 -11.24 -62.76 -22.65
CA GLU A 64 -11.32 -64.03 -21.93
C GLU A 64 -12.57 -64.82 -22.32
N GLU A 65 -13.73 -64.14 -22.45
CA GLU A 65 -14.95 -64.75 -22.99
C GLU A 65 -14.77 -65.26 -24.42
N LEU A 66 -14.08 -64.49 -25.27
CA LEU A 66 -13.82 -64.88 -26.66
C LEU A 66 -12.84 -66.06 -26.74
N ALA A 67 -11.87 -66.14 -25.84
CA ALA A 67 -10.98 -67.30 -25.69
C ALA A 67 -11.73 -68.54 -25.20
N ALA A 68 -12.66 -68.39 -24.24
CA ALA A 68 -13.51 -69.47 -23.75
C ALA A 68 -14.44 -70.03 -24.85
N LEU A 69 -15.06 -69.16 -25.64
CA LEU A 69 -15.88 -69.54 -26.81
C LEU A 69 -15.05 -70.24 -27.89
N LYS A 70 -13.80 -69.83 -28.09
CA LYS A 70 -12.88 -70.47 -29.04
C LYS A 70 -12.35 -71.83 -28.53
N GLY A 71 -12.24 -72.01 -27.22
CA GLY A 71 -11.86 -73.28 -26.58
C GLY A 71 -13.00 -74.30 -26.49
N ALA A 72 -14.25 -73.85 -26.40
CA ALA A 72 -15.45 -74.71 -26.39
C ALA A 72 -15.79 -75.27 -27.79
N ALA A 73 -15.22 -74.72 -28.86
CA ALA A 73 -15.39 -75.22 -30.22
C ALA A 73 -14.38 -76.35 -30.53
N ARG A 74 -14.47 -77.47 -29.82
CA ARG A 74 -13.84 -78.73 -30.24
C ARG A 74 -14.92 -79.61 -30.91
N PRO A 75 -14.74 -80.01 -32.18
CA PRO A 75 -15.80 -80.68 -32.93
C PRO A 75 -15.75 -82.19 -32.67
N ASP A 76 -16.72 -82.72 -31.93
CA ASP A 76 -17.08 -84.14 -32.03
C ASP A 76 -18.28 -84.28 -32.98
N SER A 77 -17.97 -84.93 -34.11
CA SER A 77 -18.84 -85.83 -34.87
C SER A 77 -20.00 -85.26 -35.70
N SER A 78 -20.02 -85.79 -36.92
CA SER A 78 -21.18 -86.07 -37.79
C SER A 78 -21.56 -85.03 -38.84
N ALA A 79 -21.67 -85.56 -40.06
CA ALA A 79 -22.04 -84.90 -41.29
C ALA A 79 -23.27 -84.00 -41.13
N GLN A 80 -23.07 -82.68 -41.19
CA GLN A 80 -24.11 -81.79 -41.64
C GLN A 80 -24.06 -81.74 -43.17
N SER A 81 -24.95 -82.56 -43.74
CA SER A 81 -25.67 -82.34 -44.99
C SER A 81 -25.35 -81.00 -45.67
N LEU A 82 -24.95 -81.09 -46.95
CA LEU A 82 -25.14 -80.03 -47.94
C LEU A 82 -26.64 -79.68 -47.99
N GLU A 83 -27.13 -78.90 -47.03
CA GLU A 83 -28.47 -78.36 -47.08
C GLU A 83 -28.56 -77.27 -48.15
N ALA A 84 -29.71 -77.29 -48.81
CA ALA A 84 -30.11 -76.58 -50.01
C ALA A 84 -29.60 -75.12 -50.14
N PRO A 85 -29.52 -74.58 -51.38
CA PRO A 85 -29.13 -73.19 -51.70
C PRO A 85 -29.83 -72.08 -50.88
N ALA A 86 -30.97 -72.37 -50.24
CA ALA A 86 -31.68 -71.47 -49.34
C ALA A 86 -30.87 -71.05 -48.08
N GLY A 87 -30.02 -71.91 -47.51
CA GLY A 87 -29.25 -71.59 -46.30
C GLY A 87 -28.05 -70.66 -46.53
N LEU A 88 -27.57 -70.55 -47.78
CA LEU A 88 -26.53 -69.59 -48.16
C LEU A 88 -27.11 -68.18 -48.29
N ALA A 89 -28.31 -68.05 -48.88
CA ALA A 89 -29.00 -66.77 -49.06
C ALA A 89 -29.26 -66.07 -47.72
N VAL A 90 -29.76 -66.79 -46.71
CA VAL A 90 -30.01 -66.24 -45.37
C VAL A 90 -28.72 -65.78 -44.67
N ARG A 91 -27.61 -66.50 -44.87
CA ARG A 91 -26.30 -66.11 -44.32
C ARG A 91 -25.73 -64.89 -45.04
N MET A 92 -25.91 -64.80 -46.36
CA MET A 92 -25.55 -63.62 -47.13
C MET A 92 -26.35 -62.40 -46.68
N GLU A 93 -27.68 -62.51 -46.60
CA GLU A 93 -28.55 -61.44 -46.12
C GLU A 93 -28.18 -60.97 -44.70
N ARG A 94 -27.91 -61.90 -43.78
CA ARG A 94 -27.42 -61.56 -42.44
C ARG A 94 -26.07 -60.85 -42.47
N SER A 95 -25.16 -61.28 -43.35
CA SER A 95 -23.85 -60.64 -43.51
C SER A 95 -23.95 -59.25 -44.13
N GLU A 96 -24.87 -59.03 -45.08
CA GLU A 96 -25.16 -57.73 -45.68
C GLU A 96 -25.77 -56.77 -44.67
N ASN A 97 -26.69 -57.26 -43.83
CA ASN A 97 -27.25 -56.47 -42.72
C ASN A 97 -26.19 -56.08 -41.70
N LEU A 98 -25.30 -57.00 -41.30
CA LEU A 98 -24.16 -56.71 -40.42
C LEU A 98 -23.20 -55.69 -41.05
N ILE A 99 -22.92 -55.80 -42.35
CA ILE A 99 -22.07 -54.83 -43.06
C ILE A 99 -22.75 -53.45 -43.09
N ALA A 100 -24.07 -53.39 -43.29
CA ALA A 100 -24.83 -52.14 -43.24
C ALA A 100 -24.79 -51.49 -41.86
N GLU A 101 -25.00 -52.27 -40.79
CA GLU A 101 -24.90 -51.81 -39.40
C GLU A 101 -23.49 -51.31 -39.07
N LEU A 102 -22.45 -52.05 -39.47
CA LEU A 102 -21.05 -51.63 -39.32
C LEU A 102 -20.76 -50.31 -40.03
N LYS A 103 -21.26 -50.13 -41.26
CA LYS A 103 -21.11 -48.86 -41.98
C LYS A 103 -21.79 -47.69 -41.27
N VAL A 104 -22.99 -47.91 -40.71
CA VAL A 104 -23.70 -46.89 -39.92
C VAL A 104 -22.92 -46.56 -38.66
N LEU A 105 -22.41 -47.57 -37.94
CA LEU A 105 -21.63 -47.38 -36.72
C LEU A 105 -20.33 -46.60 -37.00
N VAL A 106 -19.59 -46.98 -38.04
CA VAL A 106 -18.36 -46.29 -38.45
C VAL A 106 -18.66 -44.85 -38.86
N SER A 107 -19.74 -44.61 -39.61
CA SER A 107 -20.13 -43.24 -39.99
C SER A 107 -20.52 -42.40 -38.77
N SER A 108 -21.20 -43.00 -37.80
CA SER A 108 -21.55 -42.35 -36.52
C SER A 108 -20.30 -42.01 -35.70
N GLN A 109 -19.36 -42.93 -35.56
CA GLN A 109 -18.09 -42.70 -34.86
C GLN A 109 -17.23 -41.64 -35.56
N GLN A 110 -17.17 -41.66 -36.90
CA GLN A 110 -16.48 -40.64 -37.67
C GLN A 110 -17.10 -39.24 -37.46
N ALA A 111 -18.44 -39.15 -37.42
CA ALA A 111 -19.12 -37.90 -37.13
C ALA A 111 -18.86 -37.40 -35.70
N GLN A 112 -18.74 -38.30 -34.72
CA GLN A 112 -18.38 -37.94 -33.35
C GLN A 112 -16.93 -37.46 -33.25
N LEU A 113 -15.98 -38.13 -33.93
CA LEU A 113 -14.58 -37.70 -34.00
C LEU A 113 -14.43 -36.32 -34.63
N ASN A 114 -15.17 -36.05 -35.73
CA ASN A 114 -15.16 -34.74 -36.37
C ASN A 114 -15.69 -33.64 -35.42
N LYS A 115 -16.78 -33.89 -34.68
CA LYS A 115 -17.30 -32.96 -33.67
C LYS A 115 -16.30 -32.68 -32.55
N TYR A 116 -15.58 -33.72 -32.10
CA TYR A 116 -14.55 -33.57 -31.08
C TYR A 116 -13.36 -32.74 -31.58
N ALA A 117 -12.93 -32.96 -32.82
CA ALA A 117 -11.87 -32.18 -33.46
C ALA A 117 -12.25 -30.70 -33.60
N GLU A 118 -13.50 -30.41 -34.01
CA GLU A 118 -14.02 -29.03 -34.09
C GLU A 118 -14.07 -28.36 -32.71
N ALA A 119 -14.60 -29.03 -31.68
CA ALA A 119 -14.64 -28.50 -30.33
C ALA A 119 -13.24 -28.21 -29.75
N LYS A 120 -12.26 -29.09 -30.06
CA LYS A 120 -10.87 -28.89 -29.66
C LYS A 120 -10.26 -27.65 -30.32
N LEU A 121 -10.51 -27.44 -31.62
CA LEU A 121 -9.99 -26.28 -32.35
C LEU A 121 -10.59 -24.96 -31.80
N VAL A 122 -11.88 -24.96 -31.46
CA VAL A 122 -12.53 -23.83 -30.78
C VAL A 122 -11.93 -23.58 -29.39
N ALA A 123 -11.66 -24.64 -28.61
CA ALA A 123 -11.03 -24.52 -27.29
C ALA A 123 -9.59 -23.99 -27.39
N GLU A 124 -8.81 -24.48 -28.36
CA GLU A 124 -7.45 -23.99 -28.65
C GLU A 124 -7.49 -22.49 -29.02
N GLY A 125 -8.39 -22.07 -29.91
CA GLY A 125 -8.56 -20.66 -30.27
C GLY A 125 -8.99 -19.77 -29.09
N LEU A 126 -9.88 -20.25 -28.21
CA LEU A 126 -10.25 -19.54 -26.99
C LEU A 126 -9.06 -19.41 -26.03
N SER A 127 -8.24 -20.46 -25.92
CA SER A 127 -7.05 -20.44 -25.06
C SER A 127 -5.99 -19.44 -25.53
N GLU A 128 -5.81 -19.30 -26.84
CA GLU A 128 -4.92 -18.30 -27.44
C GLU A 128 -5.45 -16.88 -27.20
N TYR A 129 -6.74 -16.64 -27.44
CA TYR A 129 -7.38 -15.35 -27.16
C TYR A 129 -7.23 -14.94 -25.69
N LEU A 130 -7.46 -15.86 -24.74
CA LEU A 130 -7.29 -15.59 -23.31
C LEU A 130 -5.83 -15.30 -22.96
N ARG A 131 -4.87 -16.03 -23.55
CA ARG A 131 -3.43 -15.79 -23.36
C ARG A 131 -3.05 -14.39 -23.85
N ASP A 132 -3.52 -13.98 -25.02
CA ASP A 132 -3.26 -12.66 -25.58
C ASP A 132 -3.89 -11.56 -24.73
N LEU A 133 -5.13 -11.75 -24.26
CA LEU A 133 -5.81 -10.81 -23.38
C LEU A 133 -5.05 -10.64 -22.05
N VAL A 134 -4.59 -11.75 -21.45
CA VAL A 134 -3.77 -11.73 -20.23
C VAL A 134 -2.45 -11.00 -20.48
N ALA A 135 -1.78 -11.24 -21.62
CA ALA A 135 -0.54 -10.55 -21.96
C ALA A 135 -0.75 -9.02 -22.15
N GLN A 136 -1.84 -8.62 -22.80
CA GLN A 136 -2.21 -7.22 -22.95
C GLN A 136 -2.52 -6.55 -21.60
N LEU A 137 -3.30 -7.21 -20.74
CA LEU A 137 -3.61 -6.71 -19.40
C LEU A 137 -2.35 -6.59 -18.54
N ASN A 138 -1.44 -7.57 -18.61
CA ASN A 138 -0.17 -7.53 -17.89
C ASN A 138 0.69 -6.35 -18.35
N THR A 139 0.76 -6.09 -19.66
CA THR A 139 1.50 -4.95 -20.22
C THR A 139 0.93 -3.63 -19.69
N LYS A 140 -0.40 -3.44 -19.75
CA LYS A 140 -1.07 -2.24 -19.21
C LYS A 140 -0.86 -2.08 -17.70
N LEU A 141 -0.86 -3.18 -16.95
CA LEU A 141 -0.61 -3.15 -15.51
C LEU A 141 0.81 -2.68 -15.21
N VAL A 142 1.81 -3.19 -15.93
CA VAL A 142 3.21 -2.76 -15.79
C VAL A 142 3.38 -1.28 -16.15
N GLU A 143 2.75 -0.80 -17.22
CA GLU A 143 2.77 0.62 -17.60
C GLU A 143 2.14 1.52 -16.52
N ALA A 144 0.99 1.11 -15.96
CA ALA A 144 0.33 1.84 -14.89
C ALA A 144 1.19 1.90 -13.61
N VAL A 145 1.79 0.78 -13.22
CA VAL A 145 2.71 0.69 -12.07
C VAL A 145 3.93 1.59 -12.27
N ASN A 146 4.55 1.57 -13.46
CA ASN A 146 5.68 2.44 -13.78
C ASN A 146 5.29 3.92 -13.72
N THR A 147 4.13 4.29 -14.26
CA THR A 147 3.61 5.67 -14.23
C THR A 147 3.38 6.13 -12.79
N MET A 148 2.82 5.27 -11.94
CA MET A 148 2.60 5.56 -10.52
C MET A 148 3.94 5.72 -9.78
N HIS A 149 4.92 4.85 -10.01
CA HIS A 149 6.24 4.97 -9.41
C HIS A 149 6.95 6.28 -9.80
N LEU A 150 6.90 6.67 -11.07
CA LEU A 150 7.47 7.94 -11.53
C LEU A 150 6.79 9.14 -10.87
N SER A 151 5.45 9.14 -10.79
CA SER A 151 4.67 10.18 -10.13
C SER A 151 4.97 10.29 -8.63
N LEU A 152 5.06 9.16 -7.92
CA LEU A 152 5.43 9.11 -6.51
C LEU A 152 6.86 9.60 -6.28
N SER A 153 7.80 9.25 -7.16
CA SER A 153 9.18 9.72 -7.09
C SER A 153 9.27 11.24 -7.28
N ASP A 154 8.52 11.81 -8.23
CA ASP A 154 8.47 13.27 -8.43
C ASP A 154 7.89 14.00 -7.21
N MET A 155 6.76 13.50 -6.68
CA MET A 155 6.17 14.05 -5.46
C MET A 155 7.14 13.98 -4.28
N SER A 156 7.85 12.87 -4.10
CA SER A 156 8.87 12.73 -3.07
C SER A 156 9.99 13.77 -3.24
N ALA A 157 10.51 13.95 -4.46
CA ALA A 157 11.56 14.93 -4.73
C ALA A 157 11.09 16.36 -4.43
N ARG A 158 9.85 16.70 -4.79
CA ARG A 158 9.24 18.02 -4.49
C ARG A 158 9.07 18.24 -3.00
N LEU A 159 8.64 17.22 -2.25
CA LEU A 159 8.50 17.29 -0.79
C LEU A 159 9.86 17.50 -0.11
N THR A 160 10.88 16.72 -0.48
CA THR A 160 12.24 16.90 0.05
C THR A 160 12.81 18.29 -0.31
N GLY A 161 12.56 18.78 -1.52
CA GLY A 161 12.93 20.15 -1.92
C GLY A 161 12.23 21.21 -1.07
N SER A 162 10.92 21.07 -0.83
CA SER A 162 10.16 21.99 0.02
C SER A 162 10.64 21.99 1.46
N GLU A 163 10.97 20.81 2.01
CA GLU A 163 11.50 20.68 3.37
C GLU A 163 12.83 21.43 3.52
N ALA A 164 13.74 21.29 2.54
CA ALA A 164 15.01 22.00 2.55
C ALA A 164 14.83 23.53 2.52
N ILE A 165 13.88 24.03 1.72
CA ILE A 165 13.56 25.48 1.65
C ILE A 165 12.99 25.96 2.99
N HIS A 166 12.04 25.24 3.58
CA HIS A 166 11.47 25.59 4.88
C HIS A 166 12.53 25.61 5.98
N LYS A 167 13.37 24.58 6.04
CA LYS A 167 14.48 24.50 6.99
C LYS A 167 15.41 25.71 6.87
N LYS A 168 15.74 26.12 5.64
CA LYS A 168 16.55 27.33 5.41
C LYS A 168 15.84 28.60 5.89
N MET A 169 14.55 28.78 5.56
CA MET A 169 13.78 29.95 6.00
C MET A 169 13.69 30.05 7.53
N PHE A 170 13.49 28.92 8.22
CA PHE A 170 13.49 28.88 9.68
C PHE A 170 14.86 29.22 10.27
N SER A 171 15.94 28.67 9.70
CA SER A 171 17.31 29.01 10.12
C SER A 171 17.61 30.51 9.92
N ASP A 172 17.23 31.06 8.77
CA ASP A 172 17.42 32.49 8.48
C ASP A 172 16.59 33.38 9.42
N ALA A 173 15.36 32.96 9.76
CA ALA A 173 14.51 33.67 10.71
C ALA A 173 15.09 33.62 12.12
N GLU A 174 15.57 32.45 12.57
CA GLU A 174 16.24 32.28 13.85
C GLU A 174 17.49 33.17 13.95
N ASP A 175 18.32 33.19 12.91
CA ASP A 175 19.52 34.04 12.87
C ASP A 175 19.18 35.53 12.91
N ARG A 176 18.10 35.95 12.23
CA ARG A 176 17.63 37.35 12.30
C ARG A 176 17.18 37.71 13.70
N VAL A 177 16.39 36.85 14.34
CA VAL A 177 15.90 37.06 15.73
C VAL A 177 17.08 37.11 16.70
N LYS A 178 18.05 36.21 16.58
CA LYS A 178 19.26 36.22 17.40
C LYS A 178 20.07 37.51 17.21
N LYS A 179 20.23 37.96 15.97
CA LYS A 179 20.97 39.20 15.67
C LYS A 179 20.22 40.45 16.16
N SER A 180 18.90 40.52 16.02
CA SER A 180 18.13 41.68 16.45
C SER A 180 18.02 41.77 17.97
N LEU A 181 17.75 40.65 18.64
CA LEU A 181 17.51 40.64 20.10
C LEU A 181 18.79 40.45 20.92
N GLY A 182 19.84 39.85 20.35
CA GLY A 182 21.05 39.53 21.11
C GLY A 182 21.75 40.76 21.70
N GLY A 183 21.82 41.85 20.93
CA GLY A 183 22.37 43.12 21.41
C GLY A 183 21.50 43.78 22.49
N GLU A 184 20.18 43.78 22.31
CA GLU A 184 19.23 44.36 23.27
C GLU A 184 19.21 43.59 24.59
N MET A 185 19.23 42.24 24.54
CA MET A 185 19.32 41.40 25.73
C MET A 185 20.62 41.66 26.50
N ALA A 186 21.77 41.72 25.81
CA ALA A 186 23.05 42.02 26.45
C ALA A 186 23.08 43.43 27.08
N ALA A 187 22.44 44.40 26.43
CA ALA A 187 22.31 45.75 26.98
C ALA A 187 21.40 45.80 28.23
N MET A 188 20.26 45.10 28.20
CA MET A 188 19.39 44.97 29.37
C MET A 188 20.10 44.27 30.53
N ASP A 189 20.87 43.21 30.27
CA ASP A 189 21.66 42.54 31.30
C ASP A 189 22.69 43.48 31.94
N ALA A 190 23.37 44.30 31.13
CA ALA A 190 24.29 45.32 31.64
C ALA A 190 23.58 46.38 32.50
N GLN A 191 22.39 46.82 32.09
CA GLN A 191 21.57 47.76 32.86
C GLN A 191 21.09 47.16 34.19
N LEU A 192 20.60 45.91 34.18
CA LEU A 192 20.19 45.20 35.39
C LEU A 192 21.35 45.01 36.36
N LYS A 193 22.55 44.72 35.84
CA LYS A 193 23.76 44.62 36.66
C LYS A 193 24.12 45.95 37.30
N LYS A 194 24.13 47.04 36.54
CA LYS A 194 24.39 48.39 37.05
C LYS A 194 23.37 48.80 38.12
N LEU A 195 22.08 48.57 37.86
CA LEU A 195 21.02 48.86 38.81
C LEU A 195 21.18 48.05 40.11
N ARG A 196 21.57 46.78 40.01
CA ARG A 196 21.87 45.95 41.19
C ARG A 196 23.02 46.53 42.03
N GLU A 197 24.08 46.99 41.39
CA GLU A 197 25.23 47.62 42.06
C GLU A 197 24.81 48.92 42.76
N GLU A 198 24.02 49.78 42.10
CA GLU A 198 23.49 51.03 42.67
C GLU A 198 22.56 50.77 43.88
N VAL A 199 21.67 49.78 43.79
CA VAL A 199 20.79 49.39 44.90
C VAL A 199 21.59 48.83 46.09
N SER A 200 22.64 48.04 45.81
CA SER A 200 23.52 47.53 46.86
C SER A 200 24.24 48.68 47.58
N TRP A 201 24.80 49.62 46.81
CA TRP A 201 25.49 50.78 47.35
C TRP A 201 24.57 51.64 48.22
N LEU A 202 23.36 51.95 47.73
CA LEU A 202 22.38 52.73 48.48
C LEU A 202 21.93 52.02 49.77
N SER A 203 21.78 50.70 49.72
CA SER A 203 21.48 49.88 50.90
C SER A 203 22.56 50.00 51.97
N ASP A 204 23.84 49.96 51.56
CA ASP A 204 24.95 50.07 52.49
C ASP A 204 25.11 51.49 53.06
N GLU A 205 24.90 52.53 52.24
CA GLU A 205 24.88 53.92 52.69
C GLU A 205 23.75 54.16 53.69
N TYR A 206 22.55 53.63 53.42
CA TYR A 206 21.42 53.68 54.35
C TYR A 206 21.75 52.98 55.68
N LYS A 207 22.36 51.80 55.64
CA LYS A 207 22.79 51.09 56.86
C LYS A 207 23.77 51.93 57.67
N ILE A 208 24.80 52.50 57.04
CA ILE A 208 25.79 53.36 57.72
C ILE A 208 25.10 54.55 58.39
N LEU A 209 24.23 55.25 57.66
CA LEU A 209 23.49 56.41 58.17
C LEU A 209 22.58 56.03 59.34
N MET A 210 21.88 54.91 59.26
CA MET A 210 21.01 54.43 60.33
C MET A 210 21.79 53.99 61.56
N THR A 211 22.90 53.26 61.41
CA THR A 211 23.80 52.91 62.51
C THR A 211 24.34 54.17 63.18
N GLY A 212 24.79 55.17 62.42
CA GLY A 212 25.27 56.44 62.99
C GLY A 212 24.20 57.20 63.78
N LYS A 213 22.95 57.24 63.27
CA LYS A 213 21.82 57.84 64.00
C LYS A 213 21.49 57.11 65.30
N ILE A 214 21.51 55.77 65.27
CA ILE A 214 21.28 54.95 66.46
C ILE A 214 22.38 55.21 67.50
N SER A 215 23.66 55.16 67.11
CA SER A 215 24.77 55.42 68.04
C SER A 215 24.75 56.83 68.63
N ALA A 216 24.40 57.86 67.84
CA ALA A 216 24.27 59.22 68.35
C ALA A 216 23.10 59.38 69.35
N LEU A 217 22.01 58.63 69.16
CA LEU A 217 20.92 58.57 70.14
C LEU A 217 21.38 57.84 71.40
N GLU A 218 22.02 56.69 71.27
CA GLU A 218 22.58 55.91 72.39
C GLU A 218 23.55 56.74 73.23
N GLU A 219 24.44 57.52 72.61
CA GLU A 219 25.39 58.41 73.30
C GLU A 219 24.66 59.52 74.07
N LYS A 220 23.67 60.18 73.44
CA LYS A 220 22.87 61.23 74.09
C LYS A 220 22.10 60.70 75.31
N TYR A 221 21.47 59.53 75.17
CA TYR A 221 20.75 58.90 76.28
C TYR A 221 21.71 58.43 77.37
N SER A 222 22.85 57.82 77.01
CA SER A 222 23.87 57.39 77.98
C SER A 222 24.41 58.56 78.79
N ALA A 223 24.77 59.67 78.12
CA ALA A 223 25.22 60.89 78.79
C ALA A 223 24.14 61.49 79.71
N ALA A 224 22.87 61.47 79.29
CA ALA A 224 21.75 61.91 80.12
C ALA A 224 21.58 61.01 81.36
N PHE A 225 21.64 59.69 81.20
CA PHE A 225 21.55 58.74 82.31
C PHE A 225 22.71 58.89 83.30
N GLU A 226 23.95 59.05 82.82
CA GLU A 226 25.10 59.31 83.70
C GLU A 226 24.94 60.61 84.49
N ALA A 227 24.46 61.69 83.84
CA ALA A 227 24.23 62.97 84.51
C ALA A 227 23.16 62.84 85.61
N ILE A 228 22.10 62.07 85.37
CA ILE A 228 21.07 61.76 86.37
C ILE A 228 21.67 60.92 87.51
N ALA A 229 22.41 59.86 87.21
CA ALA A 229 23.04 58.99 88.20
C ALA A 229 24.00 59.76 89.12
N ARG A 230 24.84 60.65 88.56
CA ARG A 230 25.74 61.51 89.35
C ARG A 230 25.00 62.48 90.26
N ARG A 231 23.81 62.95 89.89
CA ARG A 231 22.99 63.81 90.75
C ARG A 231 22.37 63.05 91.92
N MET A 232 21.98 61.78 91.72
CA MET A 232 21.41 60.95 92.78
C MET A 232 22.44 60.46 93.81
N ALA A 233 23.72 60.46 93.46
CA ALA A 233 24.80 60.02 94.35
C ALA A 233 25.37 61.12 95.27
N LYS A 234 24.88 62.37 95.15
CA LYS A 234 25.21 63.49 96.04
C LYS A 234 24.13 63.66 97.10
#